data_AF-A0AAJ1R471-F1
#
_entry.id   AF-A0AAJ1R471-F1
#
_cell.length_a   1.000
_cell.length_b   1.000
_cell.length_c   1.000
_cell.angle_alpha   90.00
_cell.angle_beta   90.00
_cell.angle_gamma   90.00
#
_symmetry.space_group_name_H-M   'P 1'
#
loop_
_entity.id
_entity.type
_entity.pdbx_description
1 polymer ?
#
loop_
_entity_poly.entity_id
_entity_poly.type
_entity_poly.pdbx_seq_one_letter_code
_entity_poly.pdbx_strand_id
1 'polypeptide(L)'
;MDMKTNSDVKETSSGDCKKYINDYLHSCVKKEFGLDISFGEEYEIMQNIVSNKSMIVPTFSDYIVENPKLHAFLKAHIAHLNKEMFASHIS
;
A
#
# COMPACT_ATOMS: atom_id res chain seq x y z
N MET A 1 16.38 31.70 -26.80
CA MET A 1 16.38 30.37 -27.45
C MET A 1 16.21 29.36 -26.34
N ASP A 2 14.95 29.06 -26.03
CA ASP A 2 14.55 28.09 -25.04
C ASP A 2 14.82 26.68 -25.58
N MET A 3 15.65 25.91 -24.88
CA MET A 3 15.91 24.52 -25.21
C MET A 3 15.50 23.64 -24.03
N LYS A 4 14.24 23.21 -24.12
CA LYS A 4 13.56 22.04 -23.53
C LYS A 4 14.27 21.31 -22.39
N THR A 5 13.72 21.47 -21.18
CA THR A 5 13.77 20.45 -20.13
C THR A 5 12.90 19.26 -20.55
N ASN A 6 13.54 18.13 -20.84
CA ASN A 6 12.84 16.87 -21.10
C ASN A 6 13.55 15.78 -20.31
N SER A 7 12.98 15.42 -19.16
CA SER A 7 13.06 14.08 -18.58
C SER A 7 11.95 14.01 -17.55
N ASP A 8 10.76 13.74 -18.11
CA ASP A 8 9.59 13.21 -17.44
C ASP A 8 9.99 11.90 -16.74
N VAL A 9 10.51 12.01 -15.52
CA VAL A 9 10.31 10.97 -14.51
C VAL A 9 9.27 11.58 -13.59
N LYS A 10 8.00 11.32 -13.91
CA LYS A 10 6.89 11.60 -13.02
C LYS A 10 7.13 10.76 -11.77
N GLU A 11 7.87 11.34 -10.83
CA GLU A 11 8.01 10.87 -9.47
C GLU A 11 6.58 10.71 -8.97
N THR A 12 6.07 9.47 -8.99
CA THR A 12 4.76 9.15 -8.43
C THR A 12 4.86 9.56 -6.98
N SER A 13 4.23 10.69 -6.66
CA SER A 13 4.35 11.27 -5.35
C SER A 13 3.85 10.22 -4.35
N SER A 14 4.45 10.15 -3.17
CA SER A 14 4.04 9.22 -2.11
C SER A 14 2.51 9.23 -1.85
N GLY A 15 1.84 10.37 -2.12
CA GLY A 15 0.39 10.54 -2.07
C GLY A 15 -0.40 9.74 -3.11
N ASP A 16 0.12 9.56 -4.33
CA ASP A 16 -0.56 8.81 -5.39
C ASP A 16 -0.58 7.30 -5.08
N CYS A 17 0.53 6.77 -4.56
CA CYS A 17 0.65 5.37 -4.14
C CYS A 17 -0.27 5.07 -2.94
N LYS A 18 -0.28 5.95 -1.92
CA LYS A 18 -1.13 5.77 -0.75
C LYS A 18 -2.62 5.81 -1.10
N LYS A 19 -3.02 6.68 -2.04
CA LYS A 19 -4.39 6.73 -2.55
C LYS A 19 -4.79 5.44 -3.26
N TYR A 20 -3.95 4.93 -4.16
CA TYR A 20 -4.21 3.67 -4.87
C TYR A 20 -4.37 2.49 -3.90
N ILE A 21 -3.50 2.37 -2.91
CA ILE A 21 -3.56 1.30 -1.90
C ILE A 21 -4.85 1.42 -1.09
N ASN A 22 -5.22 2.64 -0.67
CA ASN A 22 -6.49 2.88 0.04
C ASN A 22 -7.70 2.44 -0.78
N ASP A 23 -7.81 2.89 -2.02
CA ASP A 23 -8.94 2.58 -2.89
C ASP A 23 -9.04 1.08 -3.17
N TYR A 24 -7.90 0.40 -3.33
CA TYR A 24 -7.82 -1.05 -3.51
C TYR A 24 -8.29 -1.81 -2.25
N LEU A 25 -7.71 -1.52 -1.08
CA LEU A 25 -8.06 -2.21 0.17
C LEU A 25 -9.53 -1.97 0.55
N HIS A 26 -10.01 -0.74 0.36
CA HIS A 26 -11.41 -0.37 0.55
C HIS A 26 -12.34 -1.21 -0.33
N SER A 27 -12.05 -1.29 -1.62
CA SER A 27 -12.85 -2.08 -2.56
C SER A 27 -12.87 -3.57 -2.20
N CYS A 28 -11.72 -4.13 -1.80
CA CYS A 28 -11.59 -5.51 -1.36
C CYS A 28 -12.43 -5.80 -0.11
N VAL A 29 -12.33 -4.96 0.92
CA VAL A 29 -13.07 -5.16 2.18
C VAL A 29 -14.57 -4.94 1.99
N LYS A 30 -14.96 -3.91 1.24
CA LYS A 30 -16.37 -3.64 0.95
C LYS A 30 -17.03 -4.80 0.21
N LYS A 31 -16.29 -5.45 -0.69
CA LYS A 31 -16.78 -6.62 -1.44
C LYS A 31 -16.90 -7.86 -0.57
N GLU A 32 -15.88 -8.19 0.22
CA GLU A 32 -15.83 -9.46 0.97
C GLU A 32 -16.58 -9.42 2.31
N PHE A 33 -16.62 -8.26 2.97
CA PHE A 33 -17.20 -8.11 4.30
C PHE A 33 -18.39 -7.16 4.34
N GLY A 34 -18.65 -6.39 3.27
CA GLY A 34 -19.69 -5.35 3.28
C GLY A 34 -19.36 -4.17 4.20
N LEU A 35 -18.11 -4.04 4.63
CA LEU A 35 -17.66 -3.00 5.55
C LEU A 35 -17.10 -1.78 4.81
N ASP A 36 -17.36 -0.60 5.35
CA ASP A 36 -16.81 0.66 4.88
C ASP A 36 -15.73 1.13 5.87
N ILE A 37 -14.47 0.82 5.56
CA ILE A 37 -13.32 1.06 6.45
C ILE A 37 -12.38 2.09 5.81
N SER A 38 -12.01 3.11 6.57
CA SER A 38 -10.95 4.05 6.17
C SER A 38 -9.58 3.52 6.61
N PHE A 39 -8.64 3.39 5.68
CA PHE A 39 -7.29 2.86 5.94
C PHE A 39 -6.23 3.92 6.21
N GLY A 40 -6.61 5.18 6.46
CA GLY A 40 -5.69 6.32 6.51
C GLY A 40 -4.47 6.14 7.43
N GLU A 41 -4.67 5.45 8.56
CA GLU A 41 -3.67 5.16 9.60
C GLU A 41 -3.54 3.65 9.90
N GLU A 42 -4.22 2.80 9.13
CA GLU A 42 -4.23 1.35 9.32
C GLU A 42 -2.99 0.67 8.70
N TYR A 43 -2.21 1.43 7.94
CA TYR A 43 -0.89 1.05 7.48
C TYR A 43 -0.01 2.28 7.21
N GLU A 44 1.29 2.04 7.14
CA GLU A 44 2.28 3.01 6.67
C GLU A 44 3.09 2.45 5.51
N ILE A 45 3.62 3.35 4.65
CA ILE A 45 4.62 2.98 3.66
C ILE A 45 5.98 3.37 4.23
N MET A 46 6.81 2.37 4.52
CA MET A 46 8.13 2.54 5.10
C MET A 46 9.20 1.93 4.20
N GLN A 47 10.45 2.36 4.34
CA GLN A 47 11.58 1.72 3.65
C GLN A 47 12.18 0.64 4.55
N ASN A 48 12.32 -0.57 4.02
CA ASN A 48 13.10 -1.62 4.66
C ASN A 48 14.59 -1.24 4.65
N ILE A 49 15.21 -1.15 5.82
CA ILE A 49 16.60 -0.70 5.97
C ILE A 49 17.60 -1.69 5.34
N VAL A 50 17.28 -2.98 5.31
CA VAL A 50 18.20 -4.01 4.80
C VAL A 50 18.17 -4.07 3.28
N SER A 51 16.98 -4.05 2.69
CA SER A 51 16.81 -4.17 1.23
C SER A 51 16.73 -2.82 0.50
N ASN A 52 16.63 -1.71 1.23
CA ASN A 52 16.32 -0.37 0.72
C ASN A 52 15.03 -0.30 -0.11
N LYS A 53 14.12 -1.26 0.04
CA LYS A 53 12.85 -1.33 -0.67
C LYS A 53 11.74 -0.72 0.17
N SER A 54 10.90 0.11 -0.44
CA SER A 54 9.64 0.51 0.18
C SER A 54 8.78 -0.72 0.48
N MET A 55 7.96 -0.65 1.52
CA MET A 55 7.03 -1.71 1.93
C MET A 55 5.86 -1.10 2.68
N ILE A 56 4.69 -1.71 2.53
CA ILE A 56 3.51 -1.43 3.31
C ILE A 56 3.63 -2.20 4.64
N VAL A 57 3.60 -1.47 5.74
CA VAL A 57 3.66 -1.99 7.10
C VAL A 57 2.28 -1.82 7.73
N PRO A 58 1.60 -2.91 8.13
CA PRO A 58 0.31 -2.79 8.79
C PRO A 58 0.46 -2.18 10.19
N THR A 59 -0.37 -1.19 10.50
CA THR A 59 -0.48 -0.51 11.79
C THR A 59 -1.90 -0.63 12.33
N PHE A 60 -2.48 -1.82 12.12
CA PHE A 60 -3.90 -2.08 12.35
C PHE A 60 -4.36 -1.71 13.75
N SER A 61 -5.47 -0.97 13.81
CA SER A 61 -6.18 -0.65 15.05
C SER A 61 -6.82 -1.89 15.68
N ASP A 62 -7.19 -1.79 16.96
CA ASP A 62 -7.87 -2.86 17.69
C ASP A 62 -9.14 -3.31 16.96
N TYR A 63 -9.86 -2.40 16.30
CA TYR A 63 -11.03 -2.73 15.49
C TYR A 63 -10.74 -3.80 14.40
N ILE A 64 -9.58 -3.68 13.73
CA ILE A 64 -9.17 -4.65 12.72
C ILE A 64 -8.63 -5.91 13.37
N VAL A 65 -7.82 -5.77 14.44
CA VAL A 65 -7.17 -6.91 15.14
C VAL A 65 -8.19 -7.81 15.84
N GLU A 66 -9.22 -7.24 16.45
CA GLU A 66 -10.31 -7.94 17.13
C GLU A 66 -11.22 -8.71 16.17
N ASN A 67 -11.13 -8.46 14.85
CA ASN A 67 -11.79 -9.24 13.82
C ASN A 67 -10.77 -10.15 13.10
N PRO A 68 -10.59 -11.41 13.52
CA PRO A 68 -9.51 -12.27 13.01
C PRO A 68 -9.60 -12.52 11.50
N LYS A 69 -10.81 -12.53 10.94
CA LYS A 69 -11.03 -12.74 9.51
C LYS A 69 -10.60 -11.53 8.70
N LEU A 70 -11.01 -10.33 9.12
CA LEU A 70 -10.62 -9.07 8.50
C LEU A 70 -9.10 -8.87 8.61
N HIS A 71 -8.54 -9.12 9.80
CA HIS A 71 -7.11 -9.04 10.06
C HIS A 71 -6.28 -9.94 9.12
N ALA A 72 -6.66 -11.22 9.00
CA ALA A 72 -5.96 -12.16 8.12
C ALA A 72 -6.09 -11.77 6.64
N PHE A 73 -7.29 -11.34 6.23
CA PHE A 73 -7.55 -10.88 4.88
C PHE A 73 -6.67 -9.70 4.49
N LEU A 74 -6.63 -8.66 5.33
CA LEU A 74 -5.84 -7.46 5.07
C LEU A 74 -4.34 -7.76 5.06
N LYS A 75 -3.84 -8.61 5.97
CA LYS A 75 -2.43 -9.05 5.92
C LYS A 75 -2.09 -9.74 4.60
N ALA A 76 -2.96 -10.62 4.11
CA ALA A 76 -2.72 -11.32 2.85
C ALA A 76 -2.64 -10.35 1.66
N HIS A 77 -3.55 -9.37 1.59
CA HIS A 77 -3.54 -8.35 0.55
C HIS A 77 -2.31 -7.44 0.64
N ILE A 78 -1.93 -6.99 1.84
CA ILE A 78 -0.70 -6.21 2.04
C ILE A 78 0.54 -7.01 1.64
N ALA A 79 0.62 -8.29 2.01
CA ALA A 79 1.74 -9.14 1.63
C ALA A 79 1.83 -9.33 0.10
N HIS A 80 0.69 -9.49 -0.57
CA HIS A 80 0.62 -9.54 -2.02
C HIS A 80 1.08 -8.22 -2.67
N LEU A 81 0.57 -7.08 -2.22
CA LEU A 81 1.03 -5.76 -2.69
C LEU A 81 2.52 -5.55 -2.45
N ASN A 82 3.03 -5.98 -1.30
CA ASN A 82 4.45 -5.87 -1.00
C ASN A 82 5.31 -6.71 -1.95
N LYS A 83 4.80 -7.88 -2.34
CA LYS A 83 5.45 -8.71 -3.35
C LYS A 83 5.37 -8.04 -4.73
N GLU A 84 4.21 -7.62 -5.20
CA GLU A 84 4.06 -7.10 -6.56
C GLU A 84 4.73 -5.72 -6.76
N MET A 85 4.58 -4.81 -5.79
CA MET A 85 5.06 -3.43 -5.94
C MET A 85 6.55 -3.27 -5.62
N PHE A 86 7.13 -4.15 -4.80
CA PHE A 86 8.50 -3.98 -4.30
C PHE A 86 9.44 -5.16 -4.63
N ALA A 87 8.97 -6.21 -5.32
CA ALA A 87 9.83 -7.30 -5.79
C ALA A 87 10.56 -7.04 -7.13
N SER A 88 10.81 -5.80 -7.50
CA SER A 88 11.71 -5.53 -8.63
C SER A 88 13.18 -5.82 -8.24
N HIS A 89 13.86 -6.59 -9.09
CA HIS A 89 15.25 -7.10 -9.03
C HIS A 89 15.54 -8.28 -8.10
N ILE A 90 15.17 -9.48 -8.55
CA ILE A 90 16.15 -10.59 -8.63
C ILE A 90 16.27 -10.92 -10.12
N SER A 91 17.26 -10.31 -10.78
CA SER A 91 17.83 -10.78 -12.04
C SER A 91 19.30 -10.41 -12.06
#